data_AF-A0A0X8I997-F1
#
_entry.id   AF-A0A0X8I997-F1
#
_cell.length_a   1.000
_cell.length_b   1.000
_cell.length_c   1.000
_cell.angle_alpha   90.00
_cell.angle_beta   90.00
_cell.angle_gamma   90.00
#
_symmetry.space_group_name_H-M   'P 1'
#
loop_
_entity.id
_entity.type
_entity.pdbx_description
1 polymer ?
#
loop_
_entity_poly.entity_id
_entity_poly.type
_entity_poly.pdbx_seq_one_letter_code
_entity_poly.pdbx_strand_id
1 'polypeptide(L)'
;MSRGSQFTYYKALLELLGFRELDVYRYSRKGQVSDVIRVLEPTSRKIINVDLGTARESLSYEEFLNRVKEGLEKSGIRVSDRAWSTALHKIKALSSAKSK
;
A
#
# COMPACT_ATOMS: atom_id res chain seq x y z
N MET A 1 -5.75 7.73 -18.00
CA MET A 1 -6.30 7.82 -16.63
C MET A 1 -5.65 9.02 -15.94
N SER A 2 -6.43 9.94 -15.39
CA SER A 2 -5.94 11.15 -14.68
C SER A 2 -5.21 10.76 -13.39
N ARG A 3 -4.07 11.41 -13.09
CA ARG A 3 -3.23 11.14 -11.91
C ARG A 3 -3.98 11.19 -10.57
N GLY A 4 -5.14 11.87 -10.52
CA GLY A 4 -5.99 11.93 -9.33
C GLY A 4 -6.63 10.59 -8.92
N SER A 5 -6.89 9.67 -9.86
CA SER A 5 -7.53 8.39 -9.54
C SER A 5 -6.57 7.36 -8.95
N GLN A 6 -5.25 7.48 -9.17
CA GLN A 6 -4.28 6.53 -8.62
C GLN A 6 -4.07 6.73 -7.12
N PHE A 7 -4.08 7.97 -6.63
CA PHE A 7 -3.99 8.28 -5.20
C PHE A 7 -5.12 7.62 -4.40
N THR A 8 -6.32 7.54 -4.97
CA THR A 8 -7.46 6.91 -4.28
C THR A 8 -7.33 5.40 -4.15
N TYR A 9 -6.68 4.70 -5.10
CA TYR A 9 -6.60 3.25 -5.06
C TYR A 9 -5.58 2.73 -4.05
N TYR A 10 -4.37 3.29 -3.99
CA TYR A 10 -3.37 2.87 -3.00
C TYR A 10 -3.88 3.05 -1.57
N LYS A 11 -4.47 4.21 -1.30
CA LYS A 11 -5.12 4.48 -0.01
C LYS A 11 -6.25 3.49 0.30
N ALA A 12 -7.13 3.22 -0.66
CA ALA A 12 -8.22 2.26 -0.47
C ALA A 12 -7.70 0.83 -0.20
N LEU A 13 -6.59 0.43 -0.82
CA LEU A 13 -5.96 -0.86 -0.55
C LEU A 13 -5.41 -0.94 0.90
N LEU A 14 -4.82 0.14 1.41
CA LEU A 14 -4.39 0.22 2.82
C LEU A 14 -5.59 0.12 3.78
N GLU A 15 -6.70 0.79 3.45
CA GLU A 15 -7.94 0.75 4.23
C GLU A 15 -8.56 -0.65 4.24
N LEU A 16 -8.51 -1.40 3.13
CA LEU A 16 -8.95 -2.80 3.08
C LEU A 16 -8.11 -3.72 3.96
N LEU A 17 -6.83 -3.39 4.17
CA LEU A 17 -5.97 -4.09 5.11
C LEU A 17 -6.23 -3.69 6.57
N GLY A 18 -7.12 -2.72 6.82
CA GLY A 18 -7.46 -2.22 8.15
C GLY A 18 -6.55 -1.10 8.65
N PHE A 19 -5.76 -0.48 7.76
CA PHE A 19 -4.84 0.58 8.12
C PHE A 19 -5.25 1.94 7.54
N ARG A 20 -4.83 3.02 8.21
CA ARG A 20 -5.07 4.38 7.73
C ARG A 20 -3.78 5.01 7.20
N GLU A 21 -3.80 5.46 5.96
CA GLU A 21 -2.75 6.33 5.42
C GLU A 21 -2.81 7.70 6.11
N LEU A 22 -1.68 8.13 6.68
CA LEU A 22 -1.53 9.47 7.25
C LEU A 22 -0.98 10.43 6.19
N ASP A 23 0.13 10.04 5.57
CA ASP A 23 0.74 10.75 4.45
C ASP A 23 1.60 9.77 3.63
N VAL A 24 2.04 10.25 2.47
CA VAL A 24 3.07 9.59 1.66
C VAL A 24 4.05 10.63 1.19
N TYR A 25 5.33 10.37 1.35
CA TYR A 25 6.39 11.23 0.85
C TYR A 25 7.39 10.45 0.01
N ARG A 26 7.95 11.14 -0.98
CA ARG A 26 8.96 10.62 -1.88
C ARG A 26 10.32 11.16 -1.49
N TYR A 27 11.32 10.30 -1.41
CA TYR A 27 12.71 10.74 -1.30
C TYR A 27 13.53 10.18 -2.46
N SER A 28 14.63 10.88 -2.77
CA SER A 28 15.63 10.43 -3.74
C SER A 28 16.98 10.40 -3.05
N ARG A 29 17.66 9.25 -3.08
CA ARG A 29 18.99 9.08 -2.50
C ARG A 29 19.87 8.34 -3.50
N LYS A 30 21.01 8.92 -3.86
CA LYS A 30 21.98 8.33 -4.82
C LYS A 30 21.34 7.88 -6.15
N GLY A 31 20.37 8.64 -6.66
CA GLY A 31 19.67 8.34 -7.91
C GLY A 31 18.53 7.31 -7.79
N GLN A 32 18.33 6.69 -6.61
CA GLN A 32 17.18 5.83 -6.35
C GLN A 32 16.03 6.65 -5.76
N VAL A 33 14.86 6.56 -6.39
CA VAL A 33 13.61 7.16 -5.92
C VAL A 33 12.83 6.13 -5.12
N SER A 34 12.33 6.48 -3.94
CA SER A 34 11.43 5.64 -3.15
C SER A 34 10.31 6.44 -2.51
N ASP A 35 9.13 5.82 -2.43
CA ASP A 35 8.02 6.33 -1.63
C ASP A 35 7.99 5.67 -0.25
N VAL A 36 7.76 6.47 0.78
CA VAL A 36 7.49 6.03 2.14
C VAL A 36 6.05 6.36 2.49
N ILE A 37 5.31 5.34 2.91
CA ILE A 37 3.93 5.46 3.38
C ILE A 37 3.94 5.51 4.90
N ARG A 38 3.36 6.56 5.48
CA ARG A 38 3.11 6.64 6.92
C ARG A 38 1.73 6.06 7.21
N VAL A 39 1.72 4.94 7.92
CA VAL A 39 0.53 4.13 8.18
C VAL A 39 0.21 4.16 9.67
N LEU A 40 -1.03 4.47 10.03
CA LEU A 40 -1.56 4.29 11.37
C LEU A 40 -2.21 2.92 11.50
N GLU A 41 -1.74 2.12 12.45
CA GLU A 41 -2.43 0.91 12.89
C GLU A 41 -3.45 1.29 13.98
N PRO A 42 -4.77 1.13 13.73
CA PRO A 42 -5.79 1.71 14.59
C PRO A 42 -5.84 1.12 16.01
N THR A 43 -5.50 -0.15 16.19
CA THR A 43 -5.67 -0.87 17.47
C THR A 43 -4.65 -0.43 18.50
N SER A 44 -3.37 -0.44 18.12
CA SER A 44 -2.24 -0.04 18.95
C SER A 44 -1.88 1.44 18.84
N ARG A 45 -2.49 2.16 17.89
CA ARG A 45 -2.20 3.55 17.54
C ARG A 45 -0.74 3.79 17.12
N LYS A 46 -0.02 2.73 16.73
CA LYS A 46 1.35 2.84 16.24
C LYS A 46 1.36 3.45 14.85
N ILE A 47 2.33 4.32 14.62
CA ILE A 47 2.64 4.87 13.29
C ILE A 47 3.83 4.10 12.75
N ILE A 48 3.66 3.49 11.58
CA ILE A 48 4.67 2.70 10.89
C ILE A 48 5.04 3.40 9.59
N ASN A 49 6.34 3.51 9.33
CA ASN A 49 6.86 3.98 8.05
C ASN A 49 7.18 2.77 7.18
N VAL A 50 6.45 2.61 6.08
CA VAL A 50 6.68 1.55 5.09
C VAL A 50 7.41 2.15 3.90
N ASP A 51 8.68 1.82 3.76
CA ASP A 51 9.49 2.14 2.59
C ASP A 51 9.26 1.11 1.48
N LEU A 52 8.78 1.56 0.31
CA LEU A 52 8.47 0.68 -0.82
C LEU A 52 9.74 0.26 -1.61
N GLY A 53 10.86 0.95 -1.40
CA GLY A 53 12.11 0.80 -2.15
C GLY A 53 12.07 1.31 -3.59
N THR A 54 10.92 1.82 -4.05
CA THR A 54 10.69 2.40 -5.38
C THR A 54 9.48 3.35 -5.33
N ALA A 55 9.23 4.05 -6.43
CA ALA A 55 8.00 4.81 -6.64
C ALA A 55 6.77 3.86 -6.67
N ARG A 56 5.70 4.17 -5.94
CA ARG A 56 4.52 3.29 -5.87
C ARG A 56 3.83 3.04 -7.22
N GLU A 57 3.90 4.02 -8.14
CA GLU A 57 3.37 3.90 -9.50
C GLU A 57 4.18 2.96 -10.40
N SER A 58 5.40 2.58 -9.98
CA SER A 58 6.18 1.55 -10.67
C SER A 58 5.82 0.13 -10.24
N LEU A 59 4.95 -0.02 -9.24
CA LEU A 59 4.50 -1.31 -8.71
C LEU A 59 3.11 -1.63 -9.25
N SER A 60 2.86 -2.90 -9.53
CA SER A 60 1.49 -3.41 -9.58
C SER A 60 0.82 -3.29 -8.21
N TYR A 61 -0.51 -3.32 -8.16
CA TYR A 61 -1.23 -3.25 -6.89
C TYR A 61 -0.93 -4.43 -5.97
N GLU A 62 -0.62 -5.61 -6.52
CA GLU A 62 -0.25 -6.78 -5.74
C GLU A 62 1.16 -6.63 -5.15
N GLU A 63 2.14 -6.19 -5.96
CA GLU A 63 3.48 -5.89 -5.45
C GLU A 63 3.46 -4.80 -4.39
N PHE A 64 2.66 -3.76 -4.59
CA PHE A 64 2.43 -2.72 -3.59
C PHE A 64 1.93 -3.30 -2.27
N LEU A 65 0.90 -4.14 -2.30
CA LEU A 65 0.37 -4.78 -1.09
C LEU A 65 1.41 -5.68 -0.41
N ASN A 66 2.21 -6.42 -1.18
CA ASN A 66 3.28 -7.26 -0.64
C ASN A 66 4.33 -6.41 0.08
N ARG A 67 4.80 -5.32 -0.52
CA ARG A 67 5.74 -4.38 0.12
C ARG A 67 5.18 -3.80 1.41
N VAL A 68 3.90 -3.42 1.41
CA VAL A 68 3.21 -2.93 2.61
C VAL A 68 3.16 -4.00 3.70
N LYS A 69 2.72 -5.21 3.36
CA LYS A 69 2.65 -6.33 4.31
C LYS A 69 4.01 -6.61 4.93
N GLU A 70 5.06 -6.74 4.12
CA GLU A 70 6.43 -6.97 4.60
C GLU A 70 6.91 -5.85 5.54
N GLY A 71 6.65 -4.59 5.21
CA GLY A 71 7.03 -3.44 6.05
C GLY A 71 6.31 -3.41 7.39
N LEU A 72 5.02 -3.74 7.40
CA LEU A 72 4.21 -3.86 8.61
C LEU A 72 4.68 -5.02 9.49
N GLU A 73 4.91 -6.20 8.90
CA GLU A 73 5.36 -7.40 9.61
C GLU A 73 6.75 -7.22 10.23
N LYS A 74 7.68 -6.57 9.50
CA LYS A 74 8.99 -6.15 10.04
C LYS A 74 8.87 -5.21 11.26
N SER A 75 7.77 -4.47 11.35
CA SER A 75 7.45 -3.57 12.46
C SER A 75 6.61 -4.24 13.56
N GLY A 76 6.42 -5.56 13.49
CA GLY A 76 5.67 -6.35 14.46
C GLY A 76 4.15 -6.24 14.31
N ILE A 77 3.65 -5.76 13.17
CA ILE A 77 2.22 -5.63 12.87
C ILE A 77 1.81 -6.75 11.92
N ARG A 78 0.93 -7.64 12.38
CA ARG A 78 0.41 -8.73 11.56
C ARG A 78 -0.79 -8.26 10.73
N VAL A 79 -0.75 -8.55 9.43
CA VAL A 79 -1.92 -8.39 8.55
C VAL A 79 -2.80 -9.63 8.66
N SER A 80 -4.11 -9.45 8.83
CA SER A 80 -5.03 -10.59 8.92
C SER A 80 -5.21 -11.28 7.56
N ASP A 81 -5.28 -12.61 7.55
CA ASP A 81 -5.45 -13.40 6.32
C ASP A 81 -6.77 -13.06 5.60
N ARG A 82 -7.81 -12.71 6.38
CA ARG A 82 -9.10 -12.26 5.85
C ARG A 82 -8.99 -10.93 5.11
N ALA A 83 -8.35 -9.93 5.72
CA ALA A 83 -8.16 -8.63 5.10
C ALA A 83 -7.28 -8.76 3.85
N TRP A 84 -6.22 -9.57 3.94
CA TRP A 84 -5.35 -9.89 2.81
C TRP A 84 -6.10 -10.51 1.63
N SER A 85 -6.88 -11.56 1.88
CA SER A 85 -7.70 -12.22 0.86
C SER A 85 -8.68 -11.26 0.20
N THR A 86 -9.35 -10.42 1.01
CA THR A 86 -10.29 -9.40 0.53
C THR A 86 -9.61 -8.39 -0.40
N ALA A 87 -8.42 -7.91 -0.03
CA ALA A 87 -7.65 -6.97 -0.85
C ALA A 87 -7.22 -7.60 -2.18
N LEU A 88 -6.77 -8.85 -2.19
CA LEU A 88 -6.41 -9.58 -3.42
C LEU A 88 -7.63 -9.79 -4.34
N HIS A 89 -8.78 -10.16 -3.78
CA HIS A 89 -10.03 -10.25 -4.56
C HIS A 89 -10.39 -8.91 -5.22
N LYS A 90 -10.22 -7.79 -4.51
CA LYS A 90 -10.47 -6.46 -5.06
C LYS A 90 -9.51 -6.13 -6.21
N ILE A 91 -8.22 -6.46 -6.08
CA ILE A 91 -7.22 -6.25 -7.15
C ILE A 91 -7.60 -7.05 -8.40
N LYS A 92 -7.98 -8.32 -8.24
CA LYS A 92 -8.43 -9.17 -9.36
C LYS A 92 -9.67 -8.59 -10.06
N ALA A 93 -10.65 -8.10 -9.29
CA ALA A 93 -11.82 -7.45 -9.88
C ALA A 93 -11.46 -6.19 -10.68
N LEU A 94 -10.49 -5.41 -10.20
CA LEU A 94 -9.99 -4.20 -10.89
C LEU A 94 -9.24 -4.52 -12.18
N SER A 95 -8.46 -5.63 -12.22
CA SER A 95 -7.78 -6.04 -13.44
C SER A 95 -8.74 -6.56 -14.50
N SER A 96 -9.75 -7.35 -14.11
CA SER A 96 -10.79 -7.83 -15.02
C SER A 96 -11.66 -6.72 -15.59
N ALA A 97 -11.88 -5.62 -14.86
CA ALA A 97 -12.65 -4.47 -15.33
C ALA A 97 -11.89 -3.59 -16.35
N LYS A 98 -10.55 -3.66 -16.40
CA LYS A 98 -9.74 -2.92 -17.38
C LYS A 98 -9.57 -3.64 -18.72
N SER A 99 -9.86 -4.93 -18.79
CA SER A 99 -9.77 -5.76 -20.01
C SER A 99 -11.08 -5.84 -20.80
N LYS A 100 -12.10 -5.07 -20.42
CA LYS A 100 -13.36 -4.89 -21.15
C LYS A 100 -13.45 -3.44 -21.64
#